data_AF-A0A524KW53-F1
#
_entry.id   AF-A0A524KW53-F1
#
_cell.length_a   1.000
_cell.length_b   1.000
_cell.length_c   1.000
_cell.angle_alpha   90.00
_cell.angle_beta   90.00
_cell.angle_gamma   90.00
#
_symmetry.space_group_name_H-M   'P 1'
#
loop_
_entity.id
_entity.type
_entity.pdbx_description
1 polymer ?
#
loop_
_entity_poly.entity_id
_entity_poly.type
_entity_poly.pdbx_seq_one_letter_code
_entity_poly.pdbx_strand_id
1 'polypeptide(L)'
;MGKKELRKADFITSVLLLLFSIWMLIETFKMPMKDTFGGVQNVWYVSPALFPLIISIFISVLGIALFIHSIKSGGAKYFLDSISEKNKFLSDKNIRFISILLALIFYVYLDIPRIDFFISTILFLIFFIPIFYFDEIQLLRKLTLFYCIGNIVLIFIFITKLSTLFNSYYKYFMDLIALSFFLIFGIY
;
A
#
# COMPACT_ATOMS: atom_id res chain seq x y z
N MET A 1 10.27 -9.27 21.15
CA MET A 1 10.76 -7.90 20.86
C MET A 1 11.32 -7.30 22.14
N GLY A 2 12.47 -6.65 22.05
CA GLY A 2 13.06 -5.96 23.20
C GLY A 2 12.30 -4.68 23.55
N LYS A 3 12.37 -4.21 24.82
CA LYS A 3 11.72 -2.95 25.25
C LYS A 3 12.04 -1.77 24.33
N LYS A 4 13.26 -1.67 23.81
CA LYS A 4 13.69 -0.63 22.87
C LYS A 4 12.96 -0.70 21.52
N GLU A 5 12.76 -1.90 20.97
CA GLU A 5 12.06 -2.10 19.71
C GLU A 5 10.58 -1.73 19.82
N LEU A 6 9.96 -2.05 20.96
CA LEU A 6 8.58 -1.66 21.26
C LEU A 6 8.43 -0.14 21.31
N ARG A 7 9.33 0.58 22.00
CA ARG A 7 9.29 2.05 22.05
C ARG A 7 9.51 2.71 20.70
N LYS A 8 10.34 2.11 19.84
CA LYS A 8 10.52 2.55 18.45
C LYS A 8 9.24 2.35 17.64
N ALA A 9 8.60 1.19 17.76
CA ALA A 9 7.33 0.91 17.10
C ALA A 9 6.22 1.86 17.59
N ASP A 10 6.12 2.13 18.89
CA ASP A 10 5.19 3.10 19.47
C ASP A 10 5.37 4.50 18.84
N PHE A 11 6.62 4.94 18.64
CA PHE A 11 6.92 6.22 17.99
C PHE A 11 6.49 6.23 16.51
N ILE A 12 6.82 5.20 15.74
CA ILE A 12 6.41 5.13 14.32
C ILE A 12 4.89 5.09 14.18
N THR A 13 4.23 4.23 14.97
CA THR A 13 2.77 4.08 14.95
C THR A 13 2.08 5.38 15.33
N SER A 14 2.57 6.08 16.36
CA SER A 14 1.97 7.36 16.76
C SER A 14 2.10 8.43 15.68
N VAL A 15 3.24 8.54 15.00
CA VAL A 15 3.41 9.46 13.86
C VAL A 15 2.45 9.10 12.71
N LEU A 16 2.34 7.82 12.35
CA LEU A 16 1.43 7.38 11.29
C LEU A 16 -0.04 7.67 11.64
N LEU A 17 -0.46 7.38 12.87
CA LEU A 17 -1.82 7.65 13.33
C LEU A 17 -2.15 9.15 13.30
N LEU A 18 -1.20 10.01 13.70
CA LEU A 18 -1.38 11.46 13.63
C LEU A 18 -1.50 11.99 12.20
N LEU A 19 -0.64 11.52 11.28
CA LEU A 19 -0.73 11.90 9.87
C LEU A 19 -2.05 11.44 9.25
N PHE A 20 -2.44 10.20 9.54
CA PHE A 20 -3.70 9.63 9.06
C PHE A 20 -4.91 10.38 9.63
N SER A 21 -4.90 10.73 10.92
CA SER A 21 -6.02 11.45 11.54
C SER A 21 -6.13 12.88 11.02
N ILE A 22 -5.01 13.57 10.77
CA ILE A 22 -4.99 14.89 10.13
C ILE A 22 -5.55 14.80 8.72
N TRP A 23 -5.11 13.82 7.92
CA TRP A 23 -5.63 13.61 6.57
C TRP A 23 -7.15 13.34 6.59
N MET A 24 -7.61 12.47 7.48
CA MET A 24 -9.05 12.20 7.68
C MET A 24 -9.83 13.46 8.07
N LEU A 25 -9.30 14.30 8.96
CA LEU A 25 -9.94 15.57 9.32
C LEU A 25 -10.07 16.49 8.09
N ILE A 26 -9.01 16.61 7.29
CA ILE A 26 -9.02 17.40 6.04
C ILE A 26 -10.11 16.90 5.09
N GLU A 27 -10.22 15.60 4.85
CA GLU A 27 -11.27 15.03 3.98
C GLU A 27 -12.66 15.21 4.59
N THR A 28 -12.79 15.06 5.90
CA THR A 28 -14.07 15.24 6.61
C THR A 28 -14.58 16.68 6.51
N PHE A 29 -13.69 17.67 6.59
CA PHE A 29 -14.08 19.08 6.46
C PHE A 29 -14.52 19.48 5.04
N LYS A 30 -14.22 18.67 4.02
CA LYS A 30 -14.75 18.86 2.68
C LYS A 30 -16.20 18.37 2.54
N MET A 31 -16.68 17.57 3.49
CA MET A 31 -18.04 17.03 3.47
C MET A 31 -19.06 18.05 4.01
N PRO A 32 -20.27 18.10 3.43
CA PRO A 32 -21.30 19.03 3.90
C PRO A 32 -21.77 18.66 5.32
N MET A 33 -21.57 19.58 6.26
CA MET A 33 -22.02 19.43 7.65
C MET A 33 -23.49 19.82 7.87
N LYS A 34 -24.01 20.70 7.01
CA LYS A 34 -25.41 21.10 6.95
C LYS A 34 -25.73 21.30 5.48
N ASP A 35 -26.76 20.61 5.00
CA ASP A 35 -27.19 20.74 3.61
C ASP A 35 -28.71 20.76 3.54
N THR A 36 -29.27 21.40 2.52
CA THR A 36 -30.72 21.34 2.26
C THR A 36 -30.97 20.23 1.26
N PHE A 37 -31.46 19.09 1.73
CA PHE A 37 -31.82 17.98 0.86
C PHE A 37 -33.35 17.87 0.79
N GLY A 38 -33.93 18.00 -0.41
CA GLY A 38 -35.39 17.89 -0.61
C GLY A 38 -36.23 19.01 0.04
N GLY A 39 -35.67 20.21 0.26
CA GLY A 39 -36.42 21.35 0.83
C GLY A 39 -36.52 21.37 2.36
N VAL A 40 -35.90 20.41 3.05
CA VAL A 40 -35.76 20.39 4.51
C VAL A 40 -34.29 20.62 4.88
N GLN A 41 -34.04 21.47 5.88
CA GLN A 41 -32.69 21.68 6.40
C GLN A 41 -32.24 20.43 7.15
N ASN A 42 -31.18 19.77 6.66
CA ASN A 42 -30.59 18.66 7.40
C ASN A 42 -29.83 19.17 8.62
N VAL A 43 -30.13 18.57 9.76
CA VAL A 43 -29.49 18.87 11.04
C VAL A 43 -28.11 18.21 11.09
N TRP A 44 -27.17 18.79 11.83
CA TRP A 44 -25.78 18.33 11.90
C TRP A 44 -25.59 16.84 12.25
N TYR A 45 -26.53 16.22 12.97
CA TYR A 45 -26.44 14.81 13.37
C TYR A 45 -26.73 13.80 12.25
N VAL A 46 -27.33 14.24 11.14
CA VAL A 46 -27.47 13.41 9.91
C VAL A 46 -26.34 13.66 8.92
N SER A 47 -25.34 14.47 9.29
CA SER A 47 -24.23 14.77 8.39
C SER A 47 -23.37 13.53 8.16
N PRO A 48 -23.03 13.22 6.89
CA PRO A 48 -22.07 12.17 6.57
C PRO A 48 -20.67 12.45 7.15
N ALA A 49 -20.36 13.71 7.50
CA ALA A 49 -19.09 14.13 8.09
C ALA A 49 -18.95 13.75 9.57
N LEU A 50 -20.07 13.53 10.29
CA LEU A 50 -20.03 13.42 11.75
C LEU A 50 -19.24 12.20 12.23
N PHE A 51 -19.47 11.05 11.62
CA PHE A 51 -18.80 9.81 12.02
C PHE A 51 -17.28 9.84 11.72
N PRO A 52 -16.83 10.24 10.51
CA PRO A 52 -15.41 10.49 10.24
C PRO A 52 -14.78 11.51 11.19
N LEU A 53 -15.50 12.56 11.58
CA LEU A 53 -15.02 13.58 12.52
C LEU A 53 -14.75 12.98 13.90
N ILE A 54 -15.71 12.22 14.43
CA ILE A 54 -15.58 11.59 15.76
C ILE A 54 -14.39 10.64 15.77
N ILE A 55 -14.30 9.74 14.79
CA ILE A 55 -13.20 8.77 14.69
C ILE A 55 -11.86 9.47 14.58
N SER A 56 -11.74 10.48 13.72
CA SER A 56 -10.48 11.19 13.52
C SER A 56 -10.04 11.96 14.77
N ILE A 57 -10.97 12.50 15.58
CA ILE A 57 -10.67 13.08 16.89
C ILE A 57 -10.14 12.02 17.86
N PHE A 58 -10.80 10.86 17.99
CA PHE A 58 -10.32 9.79 18.88
C PHE A 58 -8.94 9.27 18.47
N ILE A 59 -8.71 9.03 17.18
CA ILE A 59 -7.40 8.62 16.67
C ILE A 59 -6.35 9.69 16.95
N SER A 60 -6.69 10.97 16.77
CA SER A 60 -5.78 12.09 17.07
C SER A 60 -5.38 12.10 18.54
N VAL A 61 -6.34 11.97 19.47
CA VAL A 61 -6.07 11.96 20.91
C VAL A 61 -5.19 10.78 21.30
N LEU A 62 -5.50 9.57 20.84
CA LEU A 62 -4.70 8.38 21.10
C LEU A 62 -3.30 8.49 20.46
N GLY A 63 -3.22 9.01 19.24
CA GLY A 63 -1.97 9.27 18.54
C GLY A 63 -1.08 10.26 19.30
N ILE A 64 -1.65 11.37 19.81
CA ILE A 64 -0.94 12.36 20.62
C ILE A 64 -0.43 11.71 21.92
N ALA A 65 -1.30 10.97 22.62
CA ALA A 65 -0.93 10.31 23.88
C ALA A 65 0.23 9.32 23.66
N LEU A 66 0.15 8.49 22.62
CA LEU A 66 1.19 7.54 22.25
C LEU A 66 2.48 8.26 21.82
N PHE A 67 2.37 9.36 21.07
CA PHE A 67 3.51 10.17 20.64
C PHE A 67 4.26 10.76 21.83
N ILE A 68 3.55 11.42 22.76
CA ILE A 68 4.14 11.99 23.98
C ILE A 68 4.82 10.88 24.81
N HIS A 69 4.15 9.73 24.98
CA HIS A 69 4.70 8.60 25.71
C HIS A 69 5.95 8.02 25.05
N SER A 70 5.94 7.89 23.72
CA SER A 70 7.07 7.36 22.95
C SER A 70 8.29 8.30 22.99
N ILE A 71 8.09 9.63 22.98
CA ILE A 71 9.18 10.60 23.15
C ILE A 71 9.78 10.50 24.56
N LYS A 72 8.93 10.51 25.59
CA LYS A 72 9.37 10.43 27.01
C LYS A 72 10.13 9.14 27.31
N SER A 73 9.77 8.04 26.65
CA SER A 73 10.42 6.73 26.81
C SER A 73 11.66 6.52 25.91
N GLY A 74 12.08 7.54 25.16
CA GLY A 74 13.26 7.51 24.30
C GLY A 74 13.03 6.87 22.92
N GLY A 75 11.78 6.56 22.54
CA GLY A 75 11.41 5.98 21.24
C GLY A 75 11.90 6.80 20.04
N ALA A 76 11.82 8.13 20.12
CA ALA A 76 12.34 9.03 19.09
C ALA A 76 13.86 8.90 18.89
N LYS A 77 14.62 8.77 20.00
CA LYS A 77 16.07 8.58 19.97
C LYS A 77 16.42 7.23 19.35
N TYR A 78 15.73 6.15 19.76
CA TYR A 78 15.93 4.82 19.17
C TYR A 78 15.56 4.74 17.68
N PHE A 79 14.59 5.54 17.23
CA PHE A 79 14.25 5.64 15.81
C PHE A 79 15.36 6.33 15.01
N LEU A 80 15.86 7.47 15.50
CA LEU A 80 16.96 8.21 14.86
C LEU A 80 18.24 7.38 14.81
N ASP A 81 18.59 6.69 15.91
CA ASP A 81 19.75 5.79 15.97
C ASP A 81 19.63 4.66 14.94
N SER A 82 18.42 4.14 14.73
CA SER A 82 18.17 3.08 13.75
C SER A 82 18.15 3.55 12.29
N ILE A 83 17.89 4.84 12.01
CA ILE A 83 17.99 5.39 10.64
C ILE A 83 19.46 5.45 10.20
N SER A 84 20.38 5.67 11.14
CA SER A 84 21.82 5.69 10.87
C SER A 84 22.35 4.31 10.43
N GLU A 85 21.71 3.22 10.88
CA GLU A 85 22.04 1.85 10.48
C GLU A 85 21.46 1.49 9.09
N LYS A 86 22.05 2.07 8.02
CA LYS A 86 21.67 1.85 6.61
C LYS A 86 21.56 0.38 6.16
N ASN A 87 22.22 -0.55 6.84
CA ASN A 87 22.33 -1.95 6.41
C ASN A 87 21.16 -2.87 6.84
N LYS A 88 20.22 -2.40 7.67
CA LYS A 88 19.08 -3.24 8.11
C LYS A 88 17.92 -3.30 7.11
N PHE A 89 17.89 -2.44 6.09
CA PHE A 89 16.76 -2.40 5.15
C PHE A 89 16.66 -3.67 4.27
N LEU A 90 17.80 -4.33 4.00
CA LEU A 90 17.91 -5.56 3.19
C LEU A 90 17.88 -6.86 4.01
N SER A 91 17.37 -6.83 5.25
CA SER A 91 17.11 -8.05 6.01
C SER A 91 16.08 -8.94 5.29
N ASP A 92 16.25 -10.26 5.38
CA ASP A 92 15.40 -11.25 4.72
C ASP A 92 13.90 -11.03 5.02
N LYS A 93 13.59 -10.67 6.26
CA LYS A 93 12.23 -10.34 6.69
C LYS A 93 11.67 -9.10 5.97
N ASN A 94 12.50 -8.08 5.80
CA ASN A 94 12.08 -6.83 5.15
C ASN A 94 11.88 -7.05 3.64
N ILE A 95 12.72 -7.88 3.01
CA ILE A 95 12.58 -8.20 1.59
C ILE A 95 11.29 -8.97 1.32
N ARG A 96 10.95 -9.97 2.16
CA ARG A 96 9.65 -10.65 2.08
C ARG A 96 8.50 -9.65 2.21
N PHE A 97 8.55 -8.79 3.22
CA PHE A 97 7.53 -7.77 3.44
C PHE A 97 7.37 -6.82 2.24
N ILE A 98 8.48 -6.31 1.70
CA ILE A 98 8.48 -5.41 0.52
C ILE A 98 7.93 -6.14 -0.71
N SER A 99 8.29 -7.41 -0.91
CA SER A 99 7.82 -8.22 -2.04
C SER A 99 6.30 -8.42 -1.99
N ILE A 100 5.75 -8.72 -0.80
CA ILE A 100 4.31 -8.84 -0.56
C ILE A 100 3.59 -7.51 -0.84
N LEU A 101 4.13 -6.41 -0.32
CA LEU A 101 3.54 -5.09 -0.48
C LEU A 101 3.55 -4.65 -1.95
N LEU A 102 4.64 -4.89 -2.68
CA LEU A 102 4.73 -4.63 -4.12
C LEU A 102 3.76 -5.51 -4.92
N ALA A 103 3.65 -6.80 -4.58
CA ALA A 103 2.67 -7.70 -5.21
C ALA A 103 1.26 -7.14 -5.13
N LEU A 104 0.85 -6.70 -3.93
CA LEU A 104 -0.48 -6.15 -3.68
C LEU A 104 -0.70 -4.83 -4.40
N ILE A 105 0.28 -3.93 -4.39
CA ILE A 105 0.17 -2.63 -5.07
C ILE A 105 -0.02 -2.82 -6.57
N PHE A 106 0.82 -3.65 -7.21
CA PHE A 106 0.68 -3.91 -8.64
C PHE A 106 -0.64 -4.60 -8.95
N TYR A 107 -1.01 -5.64 -8.20
CA TYR A 107 -2.27 -6.34 -8.44
C TYR A 107 -3.51 -5.42 -8.36
N VAL A 108 -3.62 -4.61 -7.30
CA VAL A 108 -4.81 -3.77 -7.06
C VAL A 108 -4.85 -2.53 -7.96
N TYR A 109 -3.73 -1.84 -8.12
CA TYR A 109 -3.71 -0.54 -8.79
C TYR A 109 -3.27 -0.60 -10.26
N LEU A 110 -2.52 -1.64 -10.66
CA LEU A 110 -2.05 -1.83 -12.02
C LEU A 110 -2.93 -2.80 -12.80
N ASP A 111 -2.97 -4.05 -12.33
CA ASP A 111 -3.45 -5.19 -13.11
C ASP A 111 -4.98 -5.24 -13.16
N ILE A 112 -5.65 -5.26 -12.00
CA ILE A 112 -7.12 -5.33 -11.91
C ILE A 112 -7.82 -4.29 -12.82
N PRO A 113 -7.40 -3.01 -12.87
CA PRO A 113 -8.10 -2.02 -13.69
C PRO A 113 -7.86 -2.15 -15.19
N ARG A 114 -6.87 -2.92 -15.65
CA ARG A 114 -6.35 -2.85 -17.03
C ARG A 114 -6.20 -4.17 -17.75
N ILE A 115 -6.09 -5.28 -17.03
CA ILE A 115 -5.91 -6.64 -17.53
C ILE A 115 -7.10 -7.47 -17.06
N ASP A 116 -7.45 -8.53 -17.78
CA ASP A 116 -8.46 -9.47 -17.34
C ASP A 116 -8.19 -9.98 -15.92
N PHE A 117 -9.26 -10.07 -15.13
CA PHE A 117 -9.20 -10.43 -13.72
C PHE A 117 -8.59 -11.82 -13.49
N PHE A 118 -8.90 -12.80 -14.34
CA PHE A 118 -8.39 -14.17 -14.17
C PHE A 118 -6.88 -14.21 -14.37
N ILE A 119 -6.38 -13.57 -15.43
CA ILE A 119 -4.95 -13.52 -15.74
C ILE A 119 -4.20 -12.78 -14.62
N SER A 120 -4.74 -11.65 -14.18
CA SER A 120 -4.18 -10.86 -13.07
C SER A 120 -4.10 -11.66 -11.77
N THR A 121 -5.15 -12.42 -11.44
CA THR A 121 -5.19 -13.24 -10.22
C THR A 121 -4.19 -14.39 -10.29
N ILE A 122 -4.06 -15.06 -11.44
CA ILE A 122 -3.10 -16.16 -11.63
C ILE A 122 -1.67 -15.64 -11.49
N LEU A 123 -1.34 -14.52 -12.16
CA LEU A 123 -0.04 -13.84 -12.05
C LEU A 123 0.28 -13.45 -10.61
N PHE A 124 -0.70 -12.88 -9.90
CA PHE A 124 -0.54 -12.54 -8.49
C PHE A 124 -0.25 -13.78 -7.65
N LEU A 125 -1.07 -14.83 -7.75
CA LEU A 125 -0.93 -16.04 -6.92
C LEU A 125 0.38 -16.79 -7.19
N ILE A 126 0.79 -16.93 -8.45
CA ILE A 126 2.02 -17.65 -8.79
C ILE A 126 3.27 -16.92 -8.28
N PHE A 127 3.24 -15.59 -8.19
CA PHE A 127 4.30 -14.83 -7.53
C PHE A 127 4.17 -14.90 -6.00
N PHE A 128 2.96 -14.77 -5.47
CA PHE A 128 2.71 -14.65 -4.04
C PHE A 128 3.02 -15.93 -3.27
N ILE A 129 2.65 -17.10 -3.79
CA ILE A 129 2.85 -18.40 -3.12
C ILE A 129 4.34 -18.67 -2.82
N PRO A 130 5.27 -18.58 -3.80
CA PRO A 130 6.71 -18.71 -3.58
C PRO A 130 7.27 -17.80 -2.48
N ILE A 131 6.77 -16.57 -2.34
CA ILE A 131 7.28 -15.61 -1.35
C ILE A 131 7.07 -16.10 0.09
N PHE A 132 5.96 -16.82 0.33
CA PHE A 132 5.64 -17.38 1.64
C PHE A 132 6.22 -18.77 1.85
N TYR A 133 6.29 -19.57 0.78
CA TYR A 133 6.66 -20.98 0.89
C TYR A 133 8.17 -21.23 0.76
N PHE A 134 8.87 -20.48 -0.10
CA PHE A 134 10.30 -20.65 -0.30
C PHE A 134 11.09 -19.84 0.72
N ASP A 135 12.01 -20.53 1.41
CA ASP A 135 12.88 -19.89 2.40
C ASP A 135 14.17 -19.30 1.81
N GLU A 136 14.47 -19.59 0.54
CA GLU A 136 15.67 -19.13 -0.14
C GLU A 136 15.60 -17.64 -0.53
N ILE A 137 16.37 -16.80 0.17
CA ILE A 137 16.38 -15.35 -0.06
C ILE A 137 16.87 -14.94 -1.46
N GLN A 138 17.79 -15.71 -2.05
CA GLN A 138 18.33 -15.40 -3.38
C GLN A 138 17.27 -15.62 -4.47
N LEU A 139 16.51 -16.72 -4.37
CA LEU A 139 15.39 -17.01 -5.24
C LEU A 139 14.31 -15.94 -5.11
N LEU A 140 13.95 -15.58 -3.86
CA LEU A 140 12.99 -14.52 -3.60
C LEU A 140 13.39 -13.18 -4.26
N ARG A 141 14.65 -12.75 -4.10
CA ARG A 141 15.13 -11.51 -4.72
C ARG A 141 15.03 -11.54 -6.24
N LYS A 142 15.37 -12.68 -6.87
CA LYS A 142 15.28 -12.85 -8.32
C LYS A 142 13.83 -12.80 -8.80
N LEU A 143 12.93 -13.54 -8.15
CA LEU A 143 11.50 -13.55 -8.46
C LEU A 143 10.89 -12.15 -8.29
N THR A 144 11.17 -11.46 -7.18
CA THR A 144 10.67 -10.09 -6.96
C THR A 144 11.20 -9.12 -8.00
N LEU A 145 12.49 -9.21 -8.37
CA LEU A 145 13.08 -8.34 -9.38
C LEU A 145 12.46 -8.59 -10.76
N PHE A 146 12.29 -9.85 -11.17
CA PHE A 146 11.63 -10.21 -12.42
C PHE A 146 10.18 -9.71 -12.44
N TYR A 147 9.43 -9.95 -11.35
CA TYR A 147 8.05 -9.51 -11.21
C TYR A 147 7.93 -7.97 -11.32
N CYS A 148 8.81 -7.23 -10.64
CA CYS A 148 8.86 -5.78 -10.72
C CYS A 148 9.19 -5.28 -12.13
N ILE A 149 10.15 -5.89 -12.82
CA ILE A 149 10.51 -5.49 -14.20
C ILE A 149 9.31 -5.65 -15.13
N GLY A 150 8.61 -6.79 -15.08
CA GLY A 150 7.42 -6.99 -15.91
C GLY A 150 6.33 -5.95 -15.66
N ASN A 151 6.05 -5.68 -14.39
CA ASN A 151 5.08 -4.65 -14.00
C ASN A 151 5.51 -3.24 -14.44
N ILE A 152 6.80 -2.91 -14.37
CA ILE A 152 7.32 -1.62 -14.86
C ILE A 152 7.15 -1.50 -16.38
N VAL A 153 7.37 -2.59 -17.13
CA VAL A 153 7.15 -2.62 -18.58
C VAL A 153 5.66 -2.38 -18.89
N LEU A 154 4.75 -3.05 -18.17
CA LEU A 154 3.31 -2.82 -18.31
C LEU A 154 2.93 -1.37 -17.99
N ILE A 155 3.44 -0.81 -16.90
CA ILE A 155 3.28 0.61 -16.55
C ILE A 155 3.71 1.52 -17.70
N PHE A 156 4.88 1.25 -18.28
CA PHE A 156 5.39 2.05 -19.39
C PHE A 156 4.47 2.01 -20.61
N ILE A 157 3.95 0.82 -20.96
CA ILE A 157 2.98 0.66 -22.07
C ILE A 157 1.69 1.43 -21.79
N PHE A 158 1.22 1.43 -20.55
CA PHE A 158 -0.01 2.14 -20.17
C PHE A 158 0.18 3.67 -20.16
N ILE A 159 1.30 4.17 -19.65
CA ILE A 159 1.60 5.61 -19.61
C ILE A 159 1.76 6.18 -21.02
N THR A 160 2.43 5.44 -21.91
CA THR A 160 2.65 5.86 -23.31
C THR A 160 1.39 5.76 -24.18
N LYS A 161 0.26 5.28 -23.63
CA LYS A 161 -0.98 4.98 -24.35
C LYS A 161 -0.79 4.00 -25.53
N LEU A 162 0.31 3.24 -25.56
CA LEU A 162 0.47 2.17 -26.53
C LEU A 162 -0.60 1.10 -26.36
N SER A 163 -1.12 0.93 -25.14
CA SER A 163 -2.24 0.03 -24.86
C SER A 163 -3.47 0.30 -25.74
N THR A 164 -3.78 1.57 -26.03
CA THR A 164 -4.94 1.91 -26.88
C THR A 164 -4.69 1.61 -28.34
N LEU A 165 -3.44 1.78 -28.81
CA LEU A 165 -3.05 1.41 -30.17
C LEU A 165 -3.13 -0.10 -30.35
N PHE A 166 -2.58 -0.88 -29.42
CA PHE A 166 -2.62 -2.33 -29.47
C PHE A 166 -4.04 -2.90 -29.35
N ASN A 167 -4.85 -2.34 -28.46
CA ASN A 167 -6.24 -2.77 -28.31
C ASN A 167 -7.12 -2.40 -29.52
N SER A 168 -6.70 -1.42 -30.33
CA SER A 168 -7.33 -1.11 -31.62
C SER A 168 -7.11 -2.22 -32.66
N TYR A 169 -5.94 -2.90 -32.62
CA TYR A 169 -5.66 -4.04 -33.50
C TYR A 169 -6.34 -5.32 -33.01
N TYR A 170 -6.30 -5.56 -31.70
CA TYR A 170 -6.97 -6.71 -31.09
C TYR A 170 -7.42 -6.38 -29.67
N LYS A 171 -8.72 -6.54 -29.39
CA LYS A 171 -9.35 -6.10 -28.13
C LYS A 171 -8.67 -6.64 -26.87
N TYR A 172 -8.10 -7.85 -26.92
CA TYR A 172 -7.48 -8.53 -25.78
C TYR A 172 -5.94 -8.59 -25.89
N PHE A 173 -5.32 -7.62 -26.57
CA PHE A 173 -3.87 -7.66 -26.80
C PHE A 173 -3.07 -7.53 -25.50
N MET A 174 -3.53 -6.68 -24.56
CA MET A 174 -2.87 -6.53 -23.26
C MET A 174 -2.93 -7.83 -22.43
N ASP A 175 -4.00 -8.60 -22.57
CA ASP A 175 -4.15 -9.90 -21.90
C ASP A 175 -3.15 -10.92 -22.45
N LEU A 176 -2.88 -10.90 -23.76
CA LEU A 176 -1.85 -11.75 -24.37
C LEU A 176 -0.44 -11.35 -23.92
N ILE A 177 -0.16 -10.06 -23.77
CA ILE A 177 1.13 -9.60 -23.22
C ILE A 177 1.27 -10.11 -21.77
N ALA A 178 0.25 -9.92 -20.94
CA ALA A 178 0.25 -10.38 -19.55
C ALA A 178 0.41 -11.90 -19.45
N LEU A 179 -0.25 -12.66 -20.34
CA LEU A 179 -0.13 -14.10 -20.42
C LEU A 179 1.25 -14.55 -20.90
N SER A 180 1.88 -13.84 -21.84
CA SER A 180 3.26 -14.11 -22.24
C SER A 180 4.24 -13.85 -21.10
N PHE A 181 4.03 -12.76 -20.34
CA PHE A 181 4.79 -12.46 -19.14
C PHE A 181 4.64 -13.54 -18.07
N PHE A 182 3.42 -14.04 -17.87
CA PHE A 182 3.13 -15.19 -17.01
C PHE A 182 3.92 -16.44 -17.42
N LEU A 183 3.89 -16.81 -18.71
CA LEU A 183 4.58 -18.00 -19.19
C LEU A 183 6.10 -17.90 -18.98
N ILE A 184 6.68 -16.72 -19.20
CA ILE A 184 8.12 -16.51 -18.96
C ILE A 184 8.42 -16.58 -17.46
N PHE A 185 7.56 -16.01 -16.60
CA PHE A 185 7.72 -16.09 -15.15
C PHE A 185 7.68 -17.53 -14.63
N GLY A 186 6.77 -18.37 -15.16
CA GLY A 186 6.67 -19.77 -14.73
C GLY A 186 7.84 -20.68 -15.16
N ILE A 187 8.63 -20.25 -16.16
CA ILE A 187 9.81 -20.99 -16.64
C ILE A 187 11.09 -20.55 -15.88
N TYR A 188 11.10 -19.31 -15.38
CA TYR A 188 12.25 -18.68 -14.72
C TYR A 188 12.43 -19.14 -13.27
#